data_AF-A0AAD6VH32-F1
#
_entry.id   AF-A0AAD6VH32-F1
#
_cell.length_a   1.000
_cell.length_b   1.000
_cell.length_c   1.000
_cell.angle_alpha   90.00
_cell.angle_beta   90.00
_cell.angle_gamma   90.00
#
_symmetry.space_group_name_H-M   'P 1'
#
loop_
_entity.id
_entity.type
_entity.pdbx_description
1 polymer ?
#
loop_
_entity_poly.entity_id
_entity_poly.type
_entity_poly.pdbx_seq_one_letter_code
_entity_poly.pdbx_strand_id
1 'polypeptide(L)'
;IDLQMPLRVVQRVLTTWRATGMVCCVRAGIGRARLMHPTHCNFVVALIERQPDIYLDEIQLQLIIMHDLHVSLPTLSRTLHRLGYTSKKLSRVAAERSAEKRQAFEHEIGRYPLDYLVFADEAAVNILTTYRSNGWS
;
A
#
# COMPACT_ATOMS: atom_id res chain seq x y z
N ILE A 1 -6.66 -48.91 22.64
CA ILE A 1 -6.24 -47.50 22.53
C ILE A 1 -7.52 -46.69 22.53
N ASP A 2 -7.82 -46.02 23.64
CA ASP A 2 -8.92 -45.05 23.68
C ASP A 2 -8.35 -43.69 23.24
N LEU A 3 -8.92 -43.15 22.17
CA LEU A 3 -8.44 -41.94 21.50
C LEU A 3 -9.05 -40.66 22.09
N GLN A 4 -9.86 -40.76 23.16
CA GLN A 4 -10.60 -39.63 23.76
C GLN A 4 -11.27 -38.73 22.71
N MET A 5 -11.91 -39.33 21.71
CA MET A 5 -12.61 -38.60 20.66
C MET A 5 -13.98 -39.23 20.33
N PRO A 6 -15.00 -38.42 20.00
CA PRO A 6 -16.32 -38.95 19.64
C PRO A 6 -16.26 -39.79 18.36
N LEU A 7 -17.05 -40.88 18.30
CA LEU A 7 -17.12 -41.81 17.16
C LEU A 7 -17.33 -41.10 15.82
N ARG A 8 -18.14 -40.04 15.79
CA ARG A 8 -18.41 -39.22 14.59
C ARG A 8 -17.14 -38.60 13.98
N VAL A 9 -16.14 -38.30 14.80
CA VAL A 9 -14.88 -37.69 14.35
C VAL A 9 -14.03 -38.76 13.67
N VAL A 10 -13.90 -39.93 14.30
CA VAL A 10 -13.19 -41.09 13.72
C VAL A 10 -13.80 -41.48 12.37
N GLN A 11 -15.14 -41.59 12.31
CA GLN A 11 -15.85 -41.91 11.08
C GLN A 11 -15.60 -40.87 9.99
N ARG A 12 -15.67 -39.57 10.30
CA ARG A 12 -15.39 -38.51 9.33
C ARG A 12 -13.96 -38.57 8.80
N VAL A 13 -12.98 -38.74 9.67
CA VAL A 13 -11.57 -38.84 9.29
C VAL A 13 -11.34 -40.06 8.38
N LEU A 14 -11.91 -41.22 8.71
CA LEU A 14 -11.81 -42.42 7.87
C LEU A 14 -12.49 -42.24 6.51
N THR A 15 -13.66 -41.59 6.47
CA THR A 15 -14.34 -41.30 5.20
C THR A 15 -13.53 -40.33 4.34
N THR A 16 -12.96 -39.28 4.92
CA THR A 16 -12.06 -38.35 4.20
C THR A 16 -10.83 -39.10 3.68
N TRP A 17 -10.17 -39.90 4.53
CA TRP A 17 -9.01 -40.69 4.14
C TRP A 17 -9.31 -41.67 2.99
N ARG A 18 -10.42 -42.39 3.05
CA ARG A 18 -10.83 -43.32 1.99
C ARG A 18 -11.11 -42.63 0.66
N ALA A 19 -11.60 -41.38 0.70
CA ALA A 19 -11.96 -40.63 -0.50
C ALA A 19 -10.77 -39.89 -1.14
N THR A 20 -9.86 -39.32 -0.33
CA THR A 20 -8.79 -38.43 -0.84
C THR A 20 -7.38 -38.92 -0.55
N GLY A 21 -7.20 -39.97 0.26
CA GLY A 21 -5.88 -40.40 0.74
C GLY A 21 -5.20 -39.40 1.68
N MET A 22 -5.96 -38.41 2.20
CA MET A 22 -5.46 -37.39 3.12
C MET A 22 -6.34 -37.32 4.37
N VAL A 23 -5.73 -37.12 5.54
CA VAL A 23 -6.45 -37.01 6.83
C VAL A 23 -7.26 -35.70 6.90
N CYS A 24 -6.79 -34.66 6.21
CA CYS A 24 -7.43 -33.36 6.15
C CYS A 24 -7.76 -33.01 4.69
N CYS A 25 -9.03 -32.69 4.41
CA CYS A 25 -9.35 -31.90 3.23
C CYS A 25 -9.09 -30.43 3.56
N VAL A 26 -8.43 -29.69 2.66
CA VAL A 26 -8.41 -28.23 2.75
C VAL A 26 -9.86 -27.80 2.61
N ARG A 27 -10.44 -27.28 3.70
CA ARG A 27 -11.80 -26.75 3.64
C ARG A 27 -11.76 -25.55 2.72
N ALA A 28 -12.22 -25.73 1.48
CA ALA A 28 -12.55 -24.65 0.58
C ALA A 28 -13.83 -23.96 1.11
N GLY A 29 -13.71 -23.31 2.27
CA GLY A 29 -14.77 -22.47 2.79
C GLY A 29 -14.89 -21.27 1.87
N ILE A 30 -16.01 -21.19 1.13
CA ILE A 30 -16.38 -19.96 0.43
C ILE A 30 -16.69 -18.94 1.54
N GLY A 31 -15.71 -18.09 1.84
CA GLY A 31 -15.88 -17.01 2.80
C GLY A 31 -16.96 -16.02 2.38
N ARG A 32 -17.24 -15.03 3.23
CA ARG A 32 -18.17 -13.94 2.91
C ARG A 32 -17.73 -13.26 1.60
N ALA A 33 -18.69 -13.07 0.69
CA ALA A 33 -18.46 -12.35 -0.56
C ALA A 33 -17.86 -10.96 -0.28
N ARG A 34 -16.90 -10.57 -1.11
CA ARG A 34 -16.20 -9.28 -0.96
C ARG A 34 -17.15 -8.13 -1.28
N LEU A 35 -17.07 -7.06 -0.50
CA LEU A 35 -17.84 -5.84 -0.73
C LEU A 35 -17.39 -5.11 -2.01
N MET A 36 -16.08 -5.08 -2.29
CA MET A 36 -15.56 -4.51 -3.54
C MET A 36 -15.50 -5.57 -4.63
N HIS A 37 -16.33 -5.37 -5.66
CA HIS A 37 -16.24 -6.03 -6.96
C HIS A 37 -14.91 -5.70 -7.68
N PRO A 38 -14.39 -6.58 -8.56
CA PRO A 38 -13.21 -6.30 -9.39
C PRO A 38 -13.26 -4.95 -10.14
N THR A 39 -14.44 -4.54 -10.61
CA THR A 39 -14.64 -3.24 -11.28
C THR A 39 -14.23 -2.06 -10.40
N HIS A 40 -14.61 -2.07 -9.12
CA HIS A 40 -14.23 -1.02 -8.18
C HIS A 40 -12.74 -1.08 -7.84
N CYS A 41 -12.14 -2.28 -7.83
CA CYS A 41 -10.70 -2.42 -7.64
C CYS A 41 -9.93 -1.79 -8.80
N ASN A 42 -10.36 -2.02 -10.05
CA ASN A 42 -9.75 -1.42 -11.23
C ASN A 42 -9.87 0.10 -11.23
N PHE A 43 -11.02 0.63 -10.79
CA PHE A 43 -11.20 2.08 -10.64
C PHE A 43 -10.22 2.68 -9.63
N VAL A 44 -10.05 2.04 -8.46
CA VAL A 44 -9.10 2.49 -7.44
C VAL A 44 -7.66 2.44 -7.96
N VAL A 45 -7.29 1.41 -8.71
CA VAL A 45 -5.98 1.31 -9.36
C VAL A 45 -5.75 2.46 -10.32
N ALA A 46 -6.70 2.72 -11.23
CA ALA A 46 -6.62 3.83 -12.18
C ALA A 46 -6.50 5.20 -11.47
N LEU A 47 -7.17 5.35 -10.32
CA LEU A 47 -7.09 6.56 -9.51
C LEU A 47 -5.69 6.77 -8.93
N ILE A 48 -5.07 5.70 -8.42
CA ILE A 48 -3.70 5.71 -7.87
C ILE A 48 -2.67 5.94 -8.97
N GLU A 49 -2.84 5.35 -10.15
CA GLU A 49 -1.95 5.57 -11.30
C GLU A 49 -1.95 7.02 -11.77
N ARG A 50 -3.13 7.67 -11.73
CA ARG A 50 -3.25 9.10 -12.06
C ARG A 50 -2.70 9.99 -10.95
N GLN A 51 -2.94 9.63 -9.70
CA GLN A 51 -2.57 10.42 -8.54
C GLN A 51 -2.05 9.51 -7.41
N PRO A 52 -0.73 9.26 -7.33
CA PRO A 52 -0.17 8.35 -6.34
C PRO A 52 -0.24 8.92 -4.92
N ASP A 53 -0.33 10.24 -4.74
CA ASP A 53 -0.39 10.90 -3.43
C ASP A 53 -1.81 11.03 -2.87
N ILE A 54 -2.78 10.28 -3.41
CA ILE A 54 -4.19 10.32 -2.99
C ILE A 54 -4.43 9.68 -1.62
N TYR A 55 -5.26 10.29 -0.77
CA TYR A 55 -5.61 9.74 0.54
C TYR A 55 -6.73 8.70 0.47
N LEU A 56 -6.85 7.87 1.50
CA LEU A 56 -7.87 6.81 1.57
C LEU A 56 -9.30 7.37 1.62
N ASP A 57 -9.51 8.49 2.31
CA ASP A 57 -10.78 9.19 2.40
C ASP A 57 -11.17 9.85 1.08
N GLU A 58 -10.20 10.37 0.33
CA GLU A 58 -10.41 10.86 -1.04
C GLU A 58 -10.82 9.73 -1.99
N ILE A 59 -10.12 8.59 -1.95
CA ILE A 59 -10.53 7.39 -2.71
C ILE A 59 -11.94 6.97 -2.31
N GLN A 60 -12.26 6.95 -1.02
CA GLN A 60 -13.60 6.62 -0.52
C GLN A 60 -14.65 7.58 -1.08
N LEU A 61 -14.39 8.88 -1.06
CA LEU A 61 -15.28 9.90 -1.60
C LEU A 61 -15.52 9.69 -3.10
N GLN A 62 -14.46 9.40 -3.87
CA GLN A 62 -14.58 9.10 -5.30
C GLN A 62 -15.41 7.83 -5.56
N LEU A 63 -15.25 6.79 -4.73
CA LEU A 63 -16.07 5.57 -4.82
C LEU A 63 -17.55 5.83 -4.52
N ILE A 64 -17.84 6.71 -3.56
CA ILE A 64 -19.23 7.11 -3.26
C ILE A 64 -19.81 7.88 -4.44
N ILE A 65 -19.09 8.88 -4.96
CA ILE A 65 -19.59 9.74 -6.05
C ILE A 65 -19.80 8.95 -7.35
N MET A 66 -18.84 8.09 -7.73
CA MET A 66 -18.84 7.42 -9.03
C MET A 66 -19.60 6.09 -9.04
N HIS A 67 -19.66 5.41 -7.90
CA HIS A 67 -20.15 4.03 -7.82
C HIS A 67 -21.18 3.79 -6.71
N ASP A 68 -21.60 4.83 -5.97
CA ASP A 68 -22.50 4.74 -4.81
C ASP A 68 -22.06 3.70 -3.78
N LEU A 69 -20.73 3.48 -3.69
CA LEU A 69 -20.15 2.42 -2.88
C LEU A 69 -19.61 2.98 -1.56
N HIS A 70 -20.35 2.75 -0.49
CA HIS A 70 -19.90 3.06 0.87
C HIS A 70 -18.96 1.98 1.41
N VAL A 71 -17.65 2.23 1.32
CA VAL A 71 -16.59 1.40 1.92
C VAL A 71 -15.94 2.11 3.09
N SER A 72 -15.63 1.37 4.15
CA SER A 72 -14.84 1.91 5.27
C SER A 72 -13.35 2.03 4.90
N LEU A 73 -12.65 3.02 5.47
CA LEU A 73 -11.20 3.20 5.29
C LEU A 73 -10.37 1.92 5.56
N PRO A 74 -10.64 1.12 6.62
CA PRO A 74 -9.94 -0.15 6.83
C PRO A 74 -10.19 -1.17 5.71
N THR A 75 -11.40 -1.22 5.14
CA THR A 75 -11.71 -2.09 3.99
C THR A 75 -10.91 -1.69 2.77
N LEU A 76 -10.78 -0.38 2.53
CA LEU A 76 -10.00 0.15 1.43
C LEU A 76 -8.51 -0.14 1.61
N SER A 77 -7.95 0.14 2.80
CA SER A 77 -6.54 -0.16 3.13
C SER A 77 -6.20 -1.65 2.91
N ARG A 78 -7.03 -2.57 3.42
CA ARG A 78 -6.85 -4.02 3.18
C ARG A 78 -6.96 -4.39 1.70
N THR A 79 -7.79 -3.69 0.94
CA THR A 79 -7.96 -3.93 -0.50
C THR A 79 -6.72 -3.47 -1.26
N LEU A 80 -6.16 -2.31 -0.94
CA LEU A 80 -4.90 -1.82 -1.52
C LEU A 80 -3.74 -2.75 -1.23
N HIS A 81 -3.57 -3.16 0.03
CA HIS A 81 -2.54 -4.14 0.40
C HIS A 81 -2.68 -5.46 -0.37
N ARG A 82 -3.91 -5.93 -0.57
CA ARG A 82 -4.17 -7.15 -1.36
C ARG A 82 -3.87 -6.96 -2.85
N LEU A 83 -4.02 -5.74 -3.37
CA LEU A 83 -3.64 -5.38 -4.74
C LEU A 83 -2.13 -5.15 -4.90
N GLY A 84 -1.36 -5.20 -3.81
CA GLY A 84 0.09 -5.03 -3.81
C GLY A 84 0.57 -3.61 -3.54
N TYR A 85 -0.33 -2.66 -3.28
CA TYR A 85 0.04 -1.27 -3.00
C TYR A 85 0.43 -1.06 -1.54
N THR A 86 1.44 -0.24 -1.34
CA THR A 86 1.94 0.20 -0.04
C THR A 86 2.08 1.72 -0.02
N SER A 87 1.84 2.34 1.13
CA SER A 87 2.08 3.78 1.30
C SER A 87 3.55 4.00 1.59
N LYS A 88 4.23 4.74 0.72
CA LYS A 88 5.66 5.08 0.81
C LYS A 88 5.84 6.58 0.93
N LYS A 89 6.92 7.01 1.58
CA LYS A 89 7.27 8.41 1.69
C LYS A 89 7.73 8.93 0.32
N LEU A 90 7.06 9.96 -0.20
CA LEU A 90 7.43 10.64 -1.43
C LEU A 90 8.69 11.49 -1.20
N SER A 91 9.70 11.31 -2.05
CA SER A 91 10.82 12.24 -2.14
C SER A 91 10.53 13.24 -3.25
N ARG A 92 10.16 14.47 -2.88
CA ARG A 92 9.97 15.53 -3.89
C ARG A 92 11.33 16.17 -4.20
N VAL A 93 11.73 16.09 -5.46
CA VAL A 93 12.89 16.82 -5.97
C VAL A 93 12.49 18.28 -6.18
N ALA A 94 13.35 19.23 -5.79
CA ALA A 94 13.12 20.65 -6.06
C ALA A 94 13.01 20.87 -7.58
N ALA A 95 11.96 21.58 -8.03
CA ALA A 95 11.75 21.85 -9.44
C ALA A 95 12.89 22.66 -10.08
N GLU A 96 13.57 23.47 -9.27
CA GLU A 96 14.73 24.29 -9.68
C GLU A 96 16.03 23.48 -9.81
N ARG A 97 16.03 22.19 -9.46
CA ARG A 97 17.22 21.33 -9.51
C ARG A 97 17.67 21.14 -10.96
N SER A 98 18.76 21.79 -11.34
CA SER A 98 19.46 21.58 -12.62
C SER A 98 20.76 20.80 -12.40
N ALA A 99 20.97 19.75 -13.20
CA ALA A 99 22.20 18.95 -13.17
C ALA A 99 23.43 19.80 -13.56
N GLU A 100 23.26 20.68 -14.56
CA GLU A 100 24.31 21.56 -15.07
C GLU A 100 24.79 22.54 -13.99
N LYS A 101 23.85 23.20 -13.30
CA LYS A 101 24.18 24.13 -12.20
C LYS A 101 24.90 23.43 -11.05
N ARG A 102 24.48 22.20 -10.71
CA ARG A 102 25.16 21.40 -9.67
C ARG A 102 26.57 21.02 -10.08
N GLN A 103 26.77 20.57 -11.32
CA GLN A 103 28.08 20.19 -11.82
C GLN A 103 29.03 21.38 -11.88
N ALA A 104 28.54 22.55 -12.32
CA ALA A 104 29.32 23.78 -12.33
C ALA A 104 29.75 24.19 -10.90
N PHE A 105 28.81 24.14 -9.94
CA PHE A 105 29.09 24.44 -8.54
C PHE A 105 30.07 23.43 -7.91
N GLU A 106 29.90 22.13 -8.17
CA GLU A 106 30.83 21.09 -7.69
C GLU A 106 32.25 21.31 -8.23
N HIS A 107 32.39 21.71 -9.49
CA HIS A 107 33.69 22.02 -10.08
C HIS A 107 34.33 23.29 -9.49
N GLU A 108 33.53 24.31 -9.20
CA GLU A 108 33.99 25.56 -8.60
C GLU A 108 34.43 25.34 -7.14
N ILE A 109 33.58 24.70 -6.33
CA ILE A 109 33.80 24.53 -4.89
C ILE A 109 34.89 23.51 -4.58
N GLY A 110 35.08 22.50 -5.44
CA GLY A 110 36.10 21.47 -5.28
C GLY A 110 37.54 21.98 -5.34
N ARG A 111 37.75 23.26 -5.68
CA ARG A 111 39.06 23.94 -5.66
C ARG A 111 39.51 24.33 -4.25
N TYR A 112 38.56 24.41 -3.31
CA TYR A 112 38.84 24.82 -1.93
C TYR A 112 38.93 23.60 -1.00
N PRO A 113 39.89 23.56 -0.06
CA PRO A 113 39.91 22.56 0.99
C PRO A 113 38.68 22.67 1.90
N LEU A 114 38.24 21.55 2.48
CA LEU A 114 37.08 21.49 3.38
C LEU A 114 37.15 22.48 4.55
N ASP A 115 38.34 22.72 5.09
CA ASP A 115 38.55 23.61 6.25
C ASP A 115 38.20 25.08 5.96
N TYR A 116 38.04 25.44 4.68
CA TYR A 116 37.73 26.80 4.23
C TYR A 116 36.23 27.00 3.95
N LEU A 117 35.43 25.92 4.03
CA LEU A 117 34.02 25.94 3.68
C LEU A 117 33.16 26.07 4.93
N VAL A 118 32.44 27.19 5.03
CA VAL A 118 31.42 27.41 6.05
C VAL A 118 30.06 27.51 5.35
N PHE A 119 29.11 26.70 5.79
CA PHE A 119 27.76 26.66 5.21
C PHE A 119 26.76 27.28 6.19
N ALA A 120 25.93 28.18 5.68
CA ALA A 120 24.79 28.74 6.37
C ALA A 120 23.57 28.63 5.45
N ASP A 121 22.43 28.21 6.00
CA ASP A 121 21.17 28.09 5.27
C ASP A 121 20.04 28.63 6.13
N GLU A 122 19.03 29.20 5.48
CA GLU A 122 17.85 29.75 6.15
C GLU A 122 16.70 28.74 6.07
N ALA A 123 16.35 28.16 7.22
CA ALA A 123 15.21 27.26 7.30
C ALA A 123 13.94 28.04 7.66
N ALA A 124 12.96 28.05 6.75
CA ALA A 124 11.62 28.54 7.04
C ALA A 124 10.70 27.40 7.48
N VAL A 125 10.08 27.52 8.66
CA VAL A 125 9.03 26.61 9.13
C VAL A 125 7.68 27.19 8.73
N ASN A 126 7.04 26.58 7.74
CA ASN A 126 5.69 26.96 7.34
C ASN A 126 4.69 25.84 7.73
N ILE A 127 3.81 26.15 8.67
CA ILE A 127 2.74 25.24 9.14
C ILE A 127 1.61 25.07 8.12
N LEU A 128 1.55 25.91 7.09
CA LEU A 128 0.57 25.85 6.00
C LEU A 128 1.10 25.09 4.78
N THR A 129 2.24 24.41 4.91
CA THR A 129 2.83 23.63 3.82
C THR A 129 1.93 22.43 3.50
N THR A 130 1.09 22.58 2.47
CA THR A 130 0.14 21.58 1.94
C THR A 130 0.83 20.46 1.14
N TYR A 131 2.05 20.05 1.51
CA TYR A 131 2.73 18.97 0.80
C TYR A 131 2.33 17.63 1.39
N ARG A 132 1.90 16.72 0.51
CA ARG A 132 1.63 15.33 0.87
C ARG A 132 2.95 14.59 0.98
N SER A 133 3.20 13.97 2.13
CA SER A 133 4.47 13.29 2.40
C SER A 133 4.51 11.87 1.87
N ASN A 134 3.35 11.27 1.57
CA ASN A 134 3.23 9.85 1.25
C ASN A 134 2.43 9.64 -0.03
N GLY A 135 2.79 8.59 -0.78
CA GLY A 135 2.07 8.14 -1.95
C GLY A 135 2.08 6.61 -2.07
N TRP A 136 1.20 6.08 -2.91
CA TRP A 136 1.01 4.66 -3.13
C TRP A 136 1.96 4.15 -4.22
N SER A 137 2.60 3.01 -3.94
CA SER A 137 3.53 2.31 -4.84
C SER A 137 3.53 0.82 -4.56
#